data_AF-A0A7S1RZP1-F1
#
_entry.id   AF-A0A7S1RZP1-F1
#
_cell.length_a   1.000
_cell.length_b   1.000
_cell.length_c   1.000
_cell.angle_alpha   90.00
_cell.angle_beta   90.00
_cell.angle_gamma   90.00
#
_symmetry.space_group_name_H-M   'P 1'
#
loop_
_entity.id
_entity.type
_entity.pdbx_description
1 polymer ?
#
loop_
_entity_poly.entity_id
_entity_poly.type
_entity_poly.pdbx_seq_one_letter_code
_entity_poly.pdbx_strand_id
1 'polypeptide(L)'
;MDLNDVHKAQISRFQTFCKGKREGALAGVEGQKNDFITDRLSDDGAIFNCADVRSLLEAYHAQVVACFRDELEKPANLSSVFAAQLLAQAQASGLTLQVEDISIIEDQSRVAQVLSLPAVSAPPLAPKRATLSALESTGTADLSALQEMQDLKEENRIMKDRNMQMQTEMSTVLRERSVLSSELEQARAAAQTGGGADATVAEYSRMLTDTKAALDQKHYELESAKRDFGQQLHQSSQFMELKSILRKKSAENKDLKQRMMAAGVAMPDDGQGVELQADED
;
A
#
# COMPACT_ATOMS: atom_id res chain seq x y z
N MET A 1 -21.87 -5.95 25.24
CA MET A 1 -21.06 -6.88 24.42
C MET A 1 -19.76 -7.13 25.16
N ASP A 2 -19.52 -8.34 25.66
CA ASP A 2 -18.32 -8.66 26.44
C ASP A 2 -17.17 -9.03 25.50
N LEU A 3 -16.46 -7.99 25.04
CA LEU A 3 -15.24 -8.11 24.26
C LEU A 3 -14.03 -7.86 25.16
N ASN A 4 -12.97 -8.63 24.95
CA ASN A 4 -11.68 -8.33 25.57
C ASN A 4 -11.06 -7.05 24.95
N ASP A 5 -10.07 -6.46 25.61
CA ASP A 5 -9.50 -5.18 25.19
C ASP A 5 -8.77 -5.25 23.84
N VAL A 6 -8.22 -6.43 23.50
CA VAL A 6 -7.60 -6.67 22.19
C VAL A 6 -8.64 -6.58 21.07
N HIS A 7 -9.80 -7.22 21.24
CA HIS A 7 -10.90 -7.18 20.27
C HIS A 7 -11.53 -5.78 20.19
N LYS A 8 -11.72 -5.09 21.33
CA LYS A 8 -12.16 -3.69 21.34
C LYS A 8 -11.23 -2.78 20.55
N ALA A 9 -9.91 -2.97 20.71
CA ALA A 9 -8.94 -2.19 19.95
C ALA A 9 -8.90 -2.53 18.45
N GLN A 10 -9.10 -3.80 18.08
CA GLN A 10 -9.24 -4.18 16.67
C GLN A 10 -10.46 -3.52 16.02
N ILE A 11 -11.60 -3.50 16.72
CA ILE A 11 -12.81 -2.80 16.28
C ILE A 11 -12.54 -1.30 16.14
N SER A 12 -11.87 -0.68 17.11
CA SER A 12 -11.52 0.74 17.05
C SER A 12 -10.65 1.08 15.84
N ARG A 13 -9.63 0.25 15.54
CA ARG A 13 -8.80 0.42 14.33
C ARG A 13 -9.62 0.31 13.05
N PHE A 14 -10.53 -0.66 12.98
CA PHE A 14 -11.42 -0.84 11.84
C PHE A 14 -12.37 0.36 11.68
N GLN A 15 -12.92 0.89 12.77
CA GLN A 15 -13.73 2.12 12.75
C GLN A 15 -12.93 3.33 12.25
N THR A 16 -11.68 3.51 12.69
CA THR A 16 -10.80 4.59 12.19
C THR A 16 -10.53 4.44 10.69
N PHE A 17 -10.27 3.22 10.22
CA PHE A 17 -10.12 2.93 8.80
C PHE A 17 -11.38 3.31 8.01
N CYS A 18 -12.56 2.87 8.45
CA CYS A 18 -13.83 3.20 7.80
C CYS A 18 -14.12 4.71 7.83
N LYS A 19 -13.80 5.40 8.93
CA LYS A 19 -13.94 6.86 9.04
C LYS A 19 -13.07 7.57 7.99
N GLY A 20 -11.79 7.20 7.88
CA GLY A 20 -10.89 7.77 6.88
C GLY A 20 -11.36 7.51 5.44
N LYS A 21 -11.92 6.32 5.18
CA LYS A 21 -12.52 6.01 3.87
C LYS A 21 -13.74 6.89 3.57
N ARG A 22 -14.63 7.06 4.54
CA ARG A 22 -15.79 7.96 4.41
C ARG A 22 -15.37 9.41 4.15
N GLU A 23 -14.38 9.91 4.89
CA GLU A 23 -13.86 11.27 4.70
C GLU A 23 -13.24 11.44 3.30
N GLY A 24 -12.50 10.44 2.82
CA GLY A 24 -11.98 10.42 1.45
C GLY A 24 -13.09 10.40 0.39
N ALA A 25 -14.15 9.62 0.59
CA ALA A 25 -15.30 9.58 -0.32
C ALA A 25 -16.02 10.94 -0.38
N LEU A 26 -16.24 11.58 0.77
CA LEU A 26 -16.84 12.92 0.85
C LEU A 26 -15.98 13.97 0.13
N ALA A 27 -14.66 13.93 0.33
CA ALA A 27 -13.74 14.82 -0.38
C ALA A 27 -13.78 14.57 -1.91
N GLY A 28 -13.95 13.32 -2.33
CA GLY A 28 -14.11 12.96 -3.74
C GLY A 28 -15.39 13.53 -4.37
N VAL A 29 -16.53 13.43 -3.67
CA VAL A 29 -17.81 14.02 -4.12
C VAL A 29 -17.70 15.54 -4.22
N GLU A 30 -17.06 16.19 -3.24
CA GLU A 30 -16.83 17.63 -3.27
C GLU A 30 -15.91 18.03 -4.44
N GLY A 31 -14.90 17.21 -4.73
CA GLY A 31 -14.06 17.36 -5.93
C GLY A 31 -14.88 17.33 -7.21
N GLN A 32 -15.75 16.32 -7.37
CA GLN A 32 -16.62 16.20 -8.55
C GLN A 32 -17.57 17.39 -8.70
N LYS A 33 -18.08 17.95 -7.59
CA LYS A 33 -18.89 19.17 -7.63
C LYS A 33 -18.07 20.35 -8.19
N ASN A 34 -16.84 20.51 -7.71
CA ASN A 34 -15.97 21.58 -8.18
C ASN A 34 -15.60 21.39 -9.65
N ASP A 35 -15.29 20.16 -10.07
CA ASP A 35 -15.02 19.82 -11.47
C ASP A 35 -16.23 20.15 -12.34
N PHE A 36 -17.45 19.80 -11.90
CA PHE A 36 -18.67 20.14 -12.63
C PHE A 36 -18.87 21.66 -12.78
N ILE A 37 -18.62 22.42 -11.71
CA ILE A 37 -18.71 23.89 -11.75
C ILE A 37 -17.66 24.46 -12.70
N THR A 38 -16.41 24.00 -12.62
CA THR A 38 -15.32 24.45 -13.49
C THR A 38 -15.55 24.08 -14.95
N ASP A 39 -16.11 22.90 -15.24
CA ASP A 39 -16.30 22.44 -16.62
C ASP A 39 -17.54 23.05 -17.28
N ARG A 40 -18.60 23.32 -16.51
CA ARG A 40 -19.92 23.66 -17.05
C ARG A 40 -20.39 25.06 -16.69
N LEU A 41 -19.81 25.69 -15.67
CA LEU A 41 -20.26 26.96 -15.10
C LEU A 41 -19.11 27.96 -14.91
N SER A 42 -17.98 27.81 -15.61
CA SER A 42 -16.83 28.72 -15.50
C SER A 42 -17.00 30.05 -16.22
N ASP A 43 -17.95 30.14 -17.16
CA ASP A 43 -18.21 31.36 -17.92
C ASP A 43 -19.35 32.16 -17.26
N ASP A 44 -18.99 33.19 -16.51
CA ASP A 44 -19.92 34.10 -15.85
C ASP A 44 -20.81 34.89 -16.85
N GLY A 45 -20.40 34.96 -18.12
CA GLY A 45 -21.16 35.62 -19.19
C GLY A 45 -22.17 34.70 -19.89
N ALA A 46 -22.17 33.39 -19.58
CA ALA A 46 -23.04 32.43 -20.23
C ALA A 46 -24.51 32.67 -19.89
N ILE A 47 -25.36 32.79 -20.91
CA ILE A 47 -26.81 32.92 -20.76
C ILE A 47 -27.42 31.53 -20.94
N PHE A 48 -27.95 30.97 -19.85
CA PHE A 48 -28.62 29.67 -19.88
C PHE A 48 -30.12 29.83 -20.08
N ASN A 49 -30.67 29.07 -21.02
CA ASN A 49 -32.10 28.88 -21.13
C ASN A 49 -32.57 27.69 -20.25
N CYS A 50 -33.88 27.49 -20.14
CA CYS A 50 -34.45 26.43 -19.29
C CYS A 50 -34.02 25.01 -19.71
N ALA A 51 -33.85 24.76 -21.01
CA ALA A 51 -33.38 23.46 -21.49
C ALA A 51 -31.91 23.22 -21.11
N ASP A 52 -31.07 24.25 -21.18
CA ASP A 52 -29.66 24.15 -20.78
C ASP A 52 -29.54 23.84 -19.28
N VAL A 53 -30.26 24.58 -18.43
CA VAL A 53 -30.25 24.34 -16.98
C VAL A 53 -30.77 22.95 -16.64
N ARG A 54 -31.82 22.48 -17.33
CA ARG A 54 -32.34 21.11 -17.14
C ARG A 54 -31.27 20.07 -17.50
N SER A 55 -30.61 20.23 -18.64
CA SER A 55 -29.55 19.31 -19.07
C SER A 55 -28.38 19.29 -18.09
N LEU A 56 -28.00 20.45 -17.52
CA LEU A 56 -26.95 20.55 -16.51
C LEU A 56 -27.35 19.81 -15.22
N LEU A 57 -28.58 20.01 -14.75
CA LEU A 57 -29.07 19.32 -13.55
C LEU A 57 -29.17 17.80 -13.76
N GLU A 58 -29.63 17.35 -14.92
CA GLU A 58 -29.70 15.93 -15.25
C GLU A 58 -28.29 15.30 -15.30
N ALA A 59 -27.32 16.00 -15.90
CA ALA A 59 -25.93 15.55 -15.96
C ALA A 59 -25.30 15.46 -14.56
N TYR A 60 -25.46 16.51 -13.74
CA TYR A 60 -24.96 16.52 -12.37
C TYR A 60 -25.62 15.42 -11.52
N HIS A 61 -26.95 15.26 -11.62
CA HIS A 61 -27.67 14.21 -10.91
C HIS A 61 -27.18 12.82 -11.31
N ALA A 62 -26.99 12.56 -12.60
CA ALA A 62 -26.46 11.28 -13.09
C ALA A 62 -25.06 10.99 -12.53
N GLN A 63 -24.18 12.00 -12.50
CA GLN A 63 -22.83 11.89 -11.93
C GLN A 63 -22.86 11.60 -10.43
N VAL A 64 -23.69 12.33 -9.67
CA VAL A 64 -23.85 12.13 -8.23
C VAL A 64 -24.40 10.72 -7.94
N VAL A 65 -25.43 10.27 -8.65
CA VAL A 65 -26.02 8.93 -8.49
C VAL A 65 -24.99 7.84 -8.79
N ALA A 66 -24.17 8.01 -9.84
CA ALA A 66 -23.10 7.09 -10.16
C ALA A 66 -22.06 7.02 -9.02
N CYS A 67 -21.63 8.18 -8.52
CA CYS A 67 -20.69 8.22 -7.40
C CYS A 67 -21.26 7.57 -6.13
N PHE A 68 -22.51 7.83 -5.78
CA PHE A 68 -23.15 7.19 -4.63
C PHE A 68 -23.24 5.67 -4.79
N ARG A 69 -23.54 5.18 -5.99
CA ARG A 69 -23.58 3.73 -6.27
C ARG A 69 -22.22 3.09 -6.00
N ASP A 70 -21.16 3.68 -6.55
CA ASP A 70 -19.79 3.18 -6.37
C ASP A 70 -19.37 3.22 -4.90
N GLU A 71 -19.71 4.30 -4.18
CA GLU A 71 -19.37 4.46 -2.76
C GLU A 71 -20.21 3.59 -1.82
N LEU A 72 -21.39 3.13 -2.24
CA LEU A 72 -22.18 2.13 -1.46
C LEU A 72 -21.68 0.70 -1.70
N GLU A 73 -21.22 0.39 -2.90
CA GLU A 73 -20.71 -0.94 -3.24
C GLU A 73 -19.35 -1.22 -2.58
N LYS A 74 -18.46 -0.22 -2.53
CA LYS A 74 -17.10 -0.36 -1.95
C LYS A 74 -17.12 -0.86 -0.49
N PRO A 75 -17.88 -0.28 0.46
CA PRO A 75 -17.96 -0.76 1.84
C PRO A 75 -18.49 -2.18 1.94
N ALA A 76 -19.47 -2.58 1.11
CA ALA A 76 -20.00 -3.94 1.10
C ALA A 76 -18.89 -4.94 0.71
N ASN A 77 -18.21 -4.68 -0.41
CA ASN A 77 -17.11 -5.52 -0.89
C ASN A 77 -15.95 -5.59 0.11
N LEU A 78 -15.56 -4.46 0.71
CA LEU A 78 -14.51 -4.41 1.74
C LEU A 78 -14.90 -5.19 3.00
N SER A 79 -16.17 -5.09 3.41
CA SER A 79 -16.68 -5.84 4.56
C SER A 79 -16.68 -7.36 4.28
N SER A 80 -17.02 -7.78 3.06
CA SER A 80 -16.92 -9.18 2.64
C SER A 80 -15.49 -9.69 2.65
N VAL A 81 -14.51 -8.90 2.19
CA VAL A 81 -13.08 -9.25 2.25
C VAL A 81 -12.61 -9.39 3.71
N PHE A 82 -13.01 -8.46 4.57
CA PHE A 82 -12.66 -8.54 6.00
C PHE A 82 -13.26 -9.78 6.66
N ALA A 83 -14.53 -10.08 6.39
CA ALA A 83 -15.19 -11.29 6.88
C ALA A 83 -14.49 -12.57 6.37
N ALA A 84 -14.14 -12.64 5.08
CA ALA A 84 -13.41 -13.77 4.51
C ALA A 84 -12.06 -13.98 5.21
N GLN A 85 -11.34 -12.90 5.50
CA GLN A 85 -10.06 -12.96 6.22
C GLN A 85 -10.22 -13.45 7.66
N LEU A 86 -11.26 -13.02 8.37
CA LEU A 86 -11.57 -13.51 9.72
C LEU A 86 -11.92 -15.00 9.72
N LEU A 87 -12.75 -15.44 8.77
CA LEU A 87 -13.12 -16.85 8.62
C LEU A 87 -11.90 -17.72 8.27
N ALA A 88 -11.01 -17.25 7.40
CA ALA A 88 -9.77 -17.96 7.08
C ALA A 88 -8.85 -18.11 8.29
N GLN A 89 -8.72 -17.07 9.12
CA GLN A 89 -7.92 -17.14 10.36
C GLN A 89 -8.54 -18.08 11.39
N ALA A 90 -9.87 -18.08 11.52
CA ALA A 90 -10.59 -19.00 12.38
C ALA A 90 -10.39 -20.45 11.92
N GLN A 91 -10.57 -20.74 10.62
CA GLN A 91 -10.35 -22.05 10.03
C GLN A 91 -8.91 -22.55 10.27
N ALA A 92 -7.90 -21.69 10.06
CA ALA A 92 -6.51 -22.02 10.32
C ALA A 92 -6.23 -22.32 11.81
N SER A 93 -7.04 -21.77 12.71
CA SER A 93 -6.97 -22.01 14.16
C SER A 93 -7.85 -23.18 14.61
N GLY A 94 -8.49 -23.91 13.68
CA GLY A 94 -9.42 -25.00 13.99
C GLY A 94 -10.75 -24.53 14.59
N LEU A 95 -11.10 -23.25 14.44
CA LEU A 95 -12.35 -22.66 14.90
C LEU A 95 -13.34 -22.50 13.76
N THR A 96 -14.60 -22.83 14.02
CA THR A 96 -15.71 -22.55 13.10
C THR A 96 -16.48 -21.36 13.66
N LEU A 97 -16.36 -20.20 13.01
CA LEU A 97 -17.19 -19.04 13.31
C LEU A 97 -18.51 -19.15 12.54
N GLN A 98 -19.62 -19.04 13.24
CA GLN A 98 -20.95 -18.94 12.63
C GLN A 98 -21.66 -17.71 13.18
N VAL A 99 -22.27 -16.95 12.27
CA VAL A 99 -23.22 -15.89 12.60
C VAL A 99 -24.59 -16.46 12.29
N GLU A 100 -25.34 -16.87 13.33
CA GLU A 100 -26.64 -17.53 13.18
C GLU A 100 -27.69 -16.61 12.55
N ASP A 101 -27.57 -15.30 12.78
CA ASP A 101 -28.48 -14.29 12.26
C ASP A 101 -27.71 -13.08 11.74
N ILE A 102 -27.73 -12.88 10.42
CA ILE A 102 -27.08 -11.76 9.76
C ILE A 102 -27.85 -10.45 10.00
N SER A 103 -29.16 -10.49 10.28
CA SER A 103 -29.97 -9.28 10.49
C SER A 103 -29.51 -8.45 11.69
N ILE A 104 -28.75 -9.07 12.59
CA ILE A 104 -28.10 -8.43 13.73
C ILE A 104 -27.16 -7.27 13.35
N ILE A 105 -26.68 -7.23 12.11
CA ILE A 105 -25.84 -6.13 11.60
C ILE A 105 -26.63 -4.84 11.38
N GLU A 106 -27.95 -4.93 11.22
CA GLU A 106 -28.85 -3.79 11.00
C GLU A 106 -29.41 -3.24 12.32
N ASP A 107 -29.20 -3.94 13.43
CA ASP A 107 -29.62 -3.53 14.77
C ASP A 107 -28.89 -2.25 15.21
N GLN A 108 -29.61 -1.13 15.16
CA GLN A 108 -29.11 0.20 15.51
C GLN A 108 -28.64 0.29 16.97
N SER A 109 -29.22 -0.50 17.88
CA SER A 109 -28.78 -0.57 19.28
C SER A 109 -27.37 -1.16 19.38
N ARG A 110 -27.10 -2.22 18.60
CA ARG A 110 -25.76 -2.83 18.54
C ARG A 110 -24.74 -1.95 17.84
N VAL A 111 -25.14 -1.28 16.76
CA VAL A 111 -24.30 -0.26 16.11
C VAL A 111 -23.91 0.82 17.12
N ALA A 112 -24.86 1.34 17.90
CA ALA A 112 -24.59 2.33 18.93
C ALA A 112 -23.65 1.80 20.03
N GLN A 113 -23.83 0.55 20.48
CA GLN A 113 -22.93 -0.09 21.45
C GLN A 113 -21.50 -0.26 20.94
N VAL A 114 -21.33 -0.55 19.64
CA VAL A 114 -20.01 -0.69 19.02
C VAL A 114 -19.36 0.69 18.84
N LEU A 115 -20.13 1.72 18.51
CA LEU A 115 -19.66 3.10 18.39
C LEU A 115 -19.29 3.73 19.74
N SER A 116 -19.87 3.27 20.85
CA SER A 116 -19.53 3.75 22.19
C SER A 116 -18.30 3.08 22.80
N LEU A 117 -17.69 2.12 22.10
CA LEU A 117 -16.42 1.54 22.54
C LEU A 117 -15.34 2.64 22.58
N PRO A 118 -14.60 2.77 23.70
CA PRO A 118 -13.57 3.79 23.81
C PRO A 118 -12.51 3.56 22.73
N ALA A 119 -12.04 4.65 22.13
CA ALA A 119 -10.91 4.59 21.20
C ALA A 119 -9.66 4.18 22.00
N VAL A 120 -9.34 2.89 21.96
CA VAL A 120 -8.16 2.36 22.65
C VAL A 120 -6.95 2.68 21.79
N SER A 121 -6.03 3.52 22.29
CA SER A 121 -4.73 3.72 21.68
C SER A 121 -4.03 2.36 21.54
N ALA A 122 -3.47 2.10 20.36
CA ALA A 122 -3.04 0.78 19.90
C ALA A 122 -2.44 -0.10 21.02
N PRO A 123 -3.13 -1.16 21.48
CA PRO A 123 -2.49 -2.18 22.30
C PRO A 123 -1.47 -2.93 21.44
N PRO A 124 -0.44 -3.52 22.07
CA PRO A 124 0.54 -4.32 21.36
C PRO A 124 -0.19 -5.38 20.53
N LEU A 125 0.26 -5.58 19.29
CA LEU A 125 -0.14 -6.72 18.47
C LEU A 125 -0.05 -7.96 19.37
N ALA A 126 -1.14 -8.71 19.48
CA ALA A 126 -1.22 -9.88 20.34
C ALA A 126 0.06 -10.73 20.18
N PRO A 127 0.72 -11.15 21.27
CA PRO A 127 1.90 -11.98 21.16
C PRO A 127 1.53 -13.24 20.38
N LYS A 128 2.21 -13.46 19.25
CA LYS A 128 2.17 -14.73 18.54
C LYS A 128 2.72 -15.81 19.48
N ARG A 129 1.87 -16.45 20.29
CA ARG A 129 2.27 -17.67 21.02
C ARG A 129 1.07 -18.56 21.27
N ALA A 130 0.99 -19.63 20.47
CA ALA A 130 0.69 -20.99 20.91
C ALA A 130 0.82 -21.95 19.72
N THR A 131 2.05 -22.22 19.26
CA THR A 131 2.33 -23.56 18.72
C THR A 131 2.48 -24.48 19.91
N LEU A 132 1.63 -25.50 19.94
CA LEU A 132 1.51 -26.53 20.97
C LEU A 132 2.86 -27.12 21.39
N SER A 133 2.94 -27.53 22.65
CA SER A 133 4.06 -28.24 23.27
C SER A 133 4.51 -29.44 22.43
N ALA A 134 5.63 -29.31 21.74
CA ALA A 134 6.39 -30.46 21.26
C ALA A 134 7.34 -30.90 22.38
N LEU A 135 7.07 -32.11 22.85
CA LEU A 135 7.86 -32.90 23.78
C LEU A 135 9.34 -32.93 23.34
N GLU A 136 10.23 -32.64 24.30
CA GLU A 136 11.63 -33.08 24.37
C GLU A 136 12.55 -32.82 23.14
N SER A 137 13.37 -31.76 23.19
CA SER A 137 14.77 -31.83 22.73
C SER A 137 15.61 -30.61 23.13
N THR A 138 16.59 -30.86 24.00
CA THR A 138 17.91 -30.21 24.10
C THR A 138 17.99 -28.66 24.11
N GLY A 139 18.13 -28.11 25.32
CA GLY A 139 18.28 -26.67 25.64
C GLY A 139 19.59 -25.99 25.23
N THR A 140 20.03 -26.16 23.98
CA THR A 140 21.11 -25.34 23.37
C THR A 140 20.68 -24.62 22.09
N ALA A 141 19.63 -25.09 21.42
CA ALA A 141 19.09 -24.44 20.22
C ALA A 141 18.33 -23.13 20.54
N ASP A 142 17.77 -23.01 21.73
CA ASP A 142 16.88 -21.90 22.11
C ASP A 142 17.63 -20.58 22.34
N LEU A 143 18.91 -20.62 22.72
CA LEU A 143 19.73 -19.41 22.92
C LEU A 143 20.22 -18.82 21.59
N SER A 144 20.64 -19.67 20.66
CA SER A 144 21.08 -19.27 19.32
C SER A 144 19.92 -18.69 18.51
N ALA A 145 18.74 -19.30 18.58
CA ALA A 145 17.54 -18.80 17.92
C ALA A 145 17.06 -17.47 18.53
N LEU A 146 17.25 -17.26 19.85
CA LEU A 146 16.93 -16.00 20.51
C LEU A 146 17.89 -14.87 20.11
N GLN A 147 19.19 -15.18 19.97
CA GLN A 147 20.18 -14.23 19.45
C GLN A 147 19.88 -13.86 18.00
N GLU A 148 19.63 -14.84 17.13
CA GLU A 148 19.26 -14.60 15.74
C GLU A 148 17.97 -13.77 15.63
N MET A 149 16.99 -14.00 16.51
CA MET A 149 15.78 -13.17 16.57
C MET A 149 16.06 -11.73 17.01
N GLN A 150 17.03 -11.51 17.90
CA GLN A 150 17.43 -10.16 18.32
C GLN A 150 18.21 -9.46 17.20
N ASP A 151 19.12 -10.16 16.54
CA ASP A 151 19.89 -9.64 15.41
C ASP A 151 18.95 -9.29 14.25
N LEU A 152 17.99 -10.16 13.90
CA LEU A 152 16.97 -9.89 12.88
C LEU A 152 16.04 -8.72 13.24
N LYS A 153 15.80 -8.48 14.53
CA LYS A 153 15.00 -7.34 14.99
C LYS A 153 15.78 -6.03 14.88
N GLU A 154 17.05 -6.04 15.27
CA GLU A 154 17.90 -4.85 15.15
C GLU A 154 18.19 -4.54 13.68
N GLU A 155 18.44 -5.56 12.86
CA GLU A 155 18.59 -5.40 11.41
C GLU A 155 17.30 -4.87 10.76
N ASN A 156 16.13 -5.36 11.18
CA ASN A 156 14.85 -4.78 10.75
C ASN A 156 14.69 -3.31 11.16
N ARG A 157 15.20 -2.94 12.34
CA ARG A 157 15.15 -1.55 12.82
C ARG A 157 16.04 -0.67 11.95
N ILE A 158 17.27 -1.09 11.71
CA ILE A 158 18.25 -0.40 10.85
C ILE A 158 17.71 -0.28 9.41
N MET A 159 17.14 -1.35 8.86
CA MET A 159 16.51 -1.33 7.53
C MET A 159 15.35 -0.34 7.45
N LYS A 160 14.51 -0.27 8.49
CA LYS A 160 13.40 0.69 8.56
C LYS A 160 13.89 2.13 8.65
N ASP A 161 14.87 2.39 9.51
CA ASP A 161 15.46 3.73 9.65
C ASP A 161 16.10 4.18 8.34
N ARG A 162 16.80 3.28 7.65
CA ARG A 162 17.40 3.55 6.34
C ARG A 162 16.35 3.78 5.25
N ASN A 163 15.27 3.00 5.21
CA ASN A 163 14.15 3.24 4.30
C ASN A 163 13.47 4.58 4.56
N MET A 164 13.33 4.98 5.82
CA MET A 164 12.75 6.28 6.18
C MET A 164 13.66 7.44 5.76
N GLN A 165 14.97 7.32 5.98
CA GLN A 165 15.94 8.29 5.51
C GLN A 165 15.90 8.42 3.98
N MET A 166 15.86 7.30 3.27
CA MET A 166 15.82 7.27 1.81
C MET A 166 14.51 7.84 1.25
N GLN A 167 13.36 7.56 1.88
CA GLN A 167 12.09 8.21 1.52
C GLN A 167 12.13 9.73 1.72
N THR A 168 12.84 10.20 2.76
CA THR A 168 13.04 11.62 3.02
C THR A 168 13.92 12.27 1.95
N GLU A 169 15.00 11.62 1.56
CA GLU A 169 15.88 12.07 0.47
C GLU A 169 15.13 12.10 -0.87
N MET A 170 14.38 11.04 -1.20
CA MET A 170 13.57 10.97 -2.42
C MET A 170 12.49 12.07 -2.46
N SER A 171 11.86 12.35 -1.33
CA SER A 171 10.88 13.45 -1.22
C SER A 171 11.53 14.82 -1.39
N THR A 172 12.76 14.99 -0.90
CA THR A 172 13.54 16.22 -1.07
C THR A 172 13.91 16.42 -2.54
N VAL A 173 14.43 15.39 -3.21
CA VAL A 173 14.78 15.43 -4.64
C VAL A 173 13.55 15.70 -5.51
N LEU A 174 12.39 15.10 -5.20
CA LEU A 174 11.15 15.37 -5.94
C LEU A 174 10.67 16.83 -5.76
N ARG A 175 10.81 17.39 -4.56
CA ARG A 175 10.49 18.80 -4.29
C ARG A 175 11.43 19.73 -5.05
N GLU A 176 12.74 19.46 -5.01
CA GLU A 176 13.74 20.22 -5.77
C GLU A 176 13.46 20.17 -7.28
N ARG A 177 13.12 18.99 -7.82
CA ARG A 177 12.71 18.83 -9.22
C ARG A 177 11.49 19.69 -9.58
N SER A 178 10.50 19.73 -8.69
CA SER A 178 9.29 20.54 -8.90
C SER A 178 9.60 22.04 -8.93
N VAL A 179 10.45 22.50 -8.00
CA VAL A 179 10.91 23.90 -7.95
C VAL A 179 11.68 24.26 -9.22
N LEU A 180 12.69 23.47 -9.60
CA LEU A 180 13.48 23.71 -10.81
C LEU A 180 12.63 23.66 -12.08
N SER A 181 11.65 22.76 -12.15
CA SER A 181 10.71 22.70 -13.27
C SER A 181 9.84 23.96 -13.36
N SER A 182 9.39 24.50 -12.23
CA SER A 182 8.63 25.76 -12.18
C SER A 182 9.48 26.95 -12.58
N GLU A 183 10.73 27.03 -12.09
CA GLU A 183 11.68 28.08 -12.47
C GLU A 183 12.00 28.05 -13.98
N LEU A 184 12.14 26.86 -14.56
CA LEU A 184 12.37 26.68 -16.00
C LEU A 184 11.16 27.15 -16.82
N GLU A 185 9.94 26.82 -16.38
CA GLU A 185 8.70 27.27 -17.03
C GLU A 185 8.55 28.80 -16.95
N GLN A 186 8.87 29.39 -15.79
CA GLN A 186 8.86 30.85 -15.60
C GLN A 186 9.91 31.55 -16.47
N ALA A 187 11.14 31.01 -16.53
CA ALA A 187 12.20 31.54 -17.39
C ALA A 187 11.82 31.47 -18.88
N ARG A 188 11.15 30.38 -19.30
CA ARG A 188 10.60 30.25 -20.67
C ARG A 188 9.51 31.27 -20.95
N ALA A 189 8.55 31.46 -20.04
CA ALA A 189 7.47 32.42 -20.21
C ALA A 189 7.98 33.88 -20.24
N ALA A 190 8.97 34.22 -19.42
CA ALA A 190 9.64 35.52 -19.42
C ALA A 190 10.38 35.77 -20.75
N ALA A 191 11.09 34.76 -21.28
CA ALA A 191 11.76 34.85 -22.58
C ALA A 191 10.78 35.01 -23.76
N GLN A 192 9.55 34.49 -23.64
CA GLN A 192 8.52 34.60 -24.68
C GLN A 192 7.75 35.94 -24.66
N THR A 193 7.72 36.63 -23.52
CA THR A 193 6.95 37.89 -23.34
C THR A 193 7.80 39.15 -23.39
N GLY A 194 9.13 39.06 -23.23
CA GLY A 194 10.06 40.18 -23.29
C GLY A 194 10.56 40.50 -24.70
N GLY A 195 9.79 41.28 -25.46
CA GLY A 195 10.27 41.93 -26.68
C GLY A 195 11.18 43.14 -26.38
N GLY A 196 12.45 42.91 -26.05
CA GLY A 196 13.44 43.99 -25.92
C GLY A 196 14.71 43.63 -25.14
N ALA A 197 15.86 43.87 -25.79
CA ALA A 197 17.25 43.79 -25.32
C ALA A 197 17.96 42.42 -25.42
N ASP A 198 18.82 42.27 -26.44
CA ASP A 198 19.73 41.14 -26.69
C ASP A 198 20.54 40.69 -25.45
N ALA A 199 20.80 41.58 -24.50
CA ALA A 199 21.57 41.28 -23.29
C ALA A 199 20.79 40.43 -22.26
N THR A 200 19.49 40.68 -22.07
CA THR A 200 18.65 39.88 -21.16
C THR A 200 18.32 38.53 -21.77
N VAL A 201 18.09 38.46 -23.09
CA VAL A 201 17.88 37.19 -23.80
C VAL A 201 19.12 36.28 -23.71
N ALA A 202 20.32 36.83 -23.82
CA ALA A 202 21.56 36.07 -23.64
C ALA A 202 21.71 35.53 -22.20
N GLU A 203 21.38 36.32 -21.19
CA GLU A 203 21.44 35.92 -19.78
C GLU A 203 20.39 34.86 -19.44
N TYR A 204 19.15 35.01 -19.92
CA TYR A 204 18.11 33.98 -19.79
C TYR A 204 18.46 32.69 -20.54
N SER A 205 19.07 32.78 -21.72
CA SER A 205 19.52 31.59 -22.46
C SER A 205 20.60 30.82 -21.69
N ARG A 206 21.47 31.54 -20.97
CA ARG A 206 22.51 30.95 -20.13
C ARG A 206 21.90 30.28 -18.90
N MET A 207 20.99 30.94 -18.19
CA MET A 207 20.27 30.33 -17.05
C MET A 207 19.45 29.11 -17.48
N LEU A 208 18.84 29.14 -18.67
CA LEU A 208 18.07 28.00 -19.20
C LEU A 208 18.98 26.83 -19.57
N THR A 209 20.20 27.11 -20.03
CA THR A 209 21.22 26.09 -20.29
C THR A 209 21.76 25.49 -18.99
N ASP A 210 22.04 26.33 -17.99
CA ASP A 210 22.54 25.90 -16.68
C ASP A 210 21.50 25.09 -15.90
N THR A 211 20.23 25.51 -15.91
CA THR A 211 19.12 24.77 -15.27
C THR A 211 18.82 23.45 -15.98
N LYS A 212 18.92 23.41 -17.31
CA LYS A 212 18.80 22.17 -18.07
C LYS A 212 19.93 21.20 -17.75
N ALA A 213 21.17 21.69 -17.66
CA ALA A 213 22.30 20.87 -17.25
C ALA A 213 22.14 20.32 -15.83
N ALA A 214 21.64 21.14 -14.89
CA ALA A 214 21.34 20.70 -13.53
C ALA A 214 20.21 19.65 -13.48
N LEU A 215 19.18 19.80 -14.31
CA LEU A 215 18.08 18.84 -14.42
C LEU A 215 18.57 17.49 -14.98
N ASP A 216 19.39 17.53 -16.03
CA ASP A 216 19.99 16.34 -16.63
C ASP A 216 20.91 15.61 -15.64
N GLN A 217 21.70 16.36 -14.86
CA GLN A 217 22.52 15.82 -13.77
C GLN A 217 21.67 15.12 -12.70
N LYS A 218 20.57 15.76 -12.25
CA LYS A 218 19.67 15.16 -11.26
C LYS A 218 18.96 13.92 -11.80
N HIS A 219 18.61 13.90 -13.08
CA HIS A 219 18.09 12.70 -13.74
C HIS A 219 19.10 11.55 -13.73
N TYR A 220 20.37 11.86 -14.01
CA TYR A 220 21.44 10.87 -13.96
C TYR A 220 21.66 10.32 -12.53
N GLU A 221 21.68 11.18 -11.52
CA GLU A 221 21.81 10.79 -10.10
C GLU A 221 20.67 9.84 -9.68
N LEU A 222 19.43 10.12 -10.10
CA LEU A 222 18.25 9.31 -9.80
C LEU A 222 18.33 7.92 -10.47
N GLU A 223 18.71 7.86 -11.74
CA GLU A 223 18.87 6.59 -12.45
C GLU A 223 20.05 5.76 -11.92
N SER A 224 21.15 6.40 -11.50
CA SER A 224 22.25 5.72 -10.81
C SER A 224 21.77 5.11 -9.49
N ALA A 225 21.09 5.89 -8.66
CA ALA A 225 20.56 5.42 -7.37
C ALA A 225 19.59 4.24 -7.54
N LYS A 226 18.75 4.25 -8.58
CA LYS A 226 17.88 3.11 -8.93
C LYS A 226 18.66 1.85 -9.30
N ARG A 227 19.72 1.98 -10.10
CA ARG A 227 20.56 0.83 -10.49
C ARG A 227 21.31 0.26 -9.29
N ASP A 228 21.87 1.13 -8.45
CA ASP A 228 22.57 0.71 -7.23
C ASP A 228 21.62 -0.02 -6.29
N PHE A 229 20.38 0.46 -6.15
CA PHE A 229 19.33 -0.23 -5.39
C PHE A 229 18.98 -1.60 -6.00
N GLY A 230 18.82 -1.67 -7.32
CA GLY A 230 18.58 -2.93 -8.03
C GLY A 230 19.69 -3.95 -7.81
N GLN A 231 20.96 -3.54 -7.90
CA GLN A 231 22.11 -4.43 -7.68
C GLN A 231 22.24 -4.86 -6.21
N GLN A 232 22.01 -3.94 -5.27
CA GLN A 232 22.09 -4.26 -3.84
C GLN A 232 20.96 -5.17 -3.36
N LEU A 233 19.79 -5.14 -4.00
CA LEU A 233 18.73 -6.12 -3.76
C LEU A 233 19.18 -7.55 -4.13
N HIS A 234 19.91 -7.70 -5.23
CA HIS A 234 20.43 -9.01 -5.66
C HIS A 234 21.60 -9.49 -4.79
N GLN A 235 22.38 -8.57 -4.24
CA GLN A 235 23.52 -8.86 -3.35
C GLN A 235 23.15 -8.95 -1.88
N SER A 236 21.92 -8.60 -1.50
CA SER A 236 21.45 -8.67 -0.11
C SER A 236 21.65 -10.08 0.43
N SER A 237 22.31 -10.18 1.59
CA SER A 237 22.56 -11.46 2.27
C SER A 237 21.27 -12.26 2.44
N GLN A 238 20.14 -11.57 2.64
CA GLN A 238 18.81 -12.17 2.77
C GLN A 238 18.34 -12.83 1.47
N PHE A 239 18.63 -12.26 0.30
CA PHE A 239 18.28 -12.88 -0.99
C PHE A 239 19.15 -14.11 -1.26
N MET A 240 20.45 -14.03 -0.94
CA MET A 240 21.37 -15.15 -1.06
C MET A 240 21.04 -16.28 -0.08
N GLU A 241 20.65 -15.93 1.15
CA GLU A 241 20.22 -16.87 2.18
C GLU A 241 18.86 -17.50 1.82
N LEU A 242 17.90 -16.72 1.33
CA LEU A 242 16.63 -17.24 0.83
C LEU A 242 16.86 -18.20 -0.35
N LYS A 243 17.77 -17.86 -1.28
CA LYS A 243 18.16 -18.74 -2.40
C LYS A 243 18.82 -20.03 -1.90
N SER A 244 19.66 -19.95 -0.86
CA SER A 244 20.27 -21.11 -0.20
C SER A 244 19.22 -22.02 0.47
N ILE A 245 18.30 -21.43 1.24
CA ILE A 245 17.19 -22.14 1.89
C ILE A 245 16.28 -22.79 0.84
N LEU A 246 15.96 -22.10 -0.25
CA LEU A 246 15.14 -22.63 -1.33
C LEU A 246 15.80 -23.83 -2.02
N ARG A 247 17.12 -23.75 -2.29
CA ARG A 247 17.92 -24.86 -2.84
C ARG A 247 17.92 -26.06 -1.89
N LYS A 248 18.14 -25.82 -0.59
CA LYS A 248 18.13 -26.87 0.43
C LYS A 248 16.77 -27.55 0.54
N LYS A 249 15.69 -26.77 0.63
CA LYS A 249 14.31 -27.28 0.68
C LYS A 249 13.92 -28.04 -0.58
N SER A 250 14.37 -27.60 -1.76
CA SER A 250 14.13 -28.31 -3.01
C SER A 250 14.84 -29.66 -3.05
N ALA A 251 16.08 -29.73 -2.53
CA ALA A 251 16.82 -30.98 -2.39
C ALA A 251 16.16 -31.93 -1.37
N GLU A 252 15.74 -31.42 -0.22
CA GLU A 252 14.99 -32.18 0.79
C GLU A 252 13.66 -32.71 0.23
N ASN A 253 12.92 -31.90 -0.53
CA ASN A 253 11.69 -32.34 -1.20
C ASN A 253 11.97 -33.46 -2.19
N LYS A 254 13.05 -33.36 -2.98
CA LYS A 254 13.44 -34.40 -3.93
C LYS A 254 13.77 -35.72 -3.22
N ASP A 255 14.51 -35.66 -2.12
CA ASP A 255 14.82 -36.83 -1.28
C ASP A 255 13.55 -37.43 -0.67
N LEU A 256 12.64 -36.60 -0.14
CA LEU A 256 11.36 -37.06 0.40
C LEU A 256 10.50 -37.76 -0.67
N LYS A 257 10.38 -37.16 -1.86
CA LYS A 257 9.68 -37.75 -3.01
C LYS A 257 10.27 -39.11 -3.38
N GLN A 258 11.61 -39.22 -3.40
CA GLN A 258 12.31 -40.48 -3.70
C GLN A 258 12.05 -41.56 -2.63
N ARG A 259 12.05 -41.19 -1.34
CA ARG A 259 11.73 -42.10 -0.23
C ARG A 259 10.26 -42.54 -0.25
N MET A 260 9.33 -41.63 -0.55
CA MET A 260 7.91 -41.95 -0.67
C MET A 260 7.63 -42.90 -1.83
N MET A 261 8.29 -42.71 -2.97
CA MET A 261 8.22 -43.62 -4.12
C MET A 261 8.79 -45.00 -3.79
N ALA A 262 9.92 -45.07 -3.08
CA ALA A 262 10.50 -46.33 -2.62
C ALA A 262 9.62 -47.08 -1.61
N ALA A 263 8.81 -46.35 -0.84
CA ALA A 263 7.84 -46.91 0.11
C ALA A 263 6.49 -47.30 -0.53
N GLY A 264 6.33 -47.13 -1.85
CA GLY A 264 5.10 -47.50 -2.58
C GLY A 264 3.91 -46.57 -2.35
N VAL A 265 4.15 -45.36 -1.84
CA VAL A 265 3.09 -44.35 -1.61
C VAL A 265 2.87 -43.55 -2.89
N ALA A 266 1.62 -43.50 -3.36
CA ALA A 266 1.24 -42.72 -4.52
C ALA A 266 1.48 -41.22 -4.28
N MET A 267 2.20 -40.57 -5.19
CA MET A 267 2.48 -39.15 -5.13
C MET A 267 1.20 -38.33 -5.43
N PRO A 268 0.95 -37.22 -4.70
CA PRO A 268 -0.09 -36.28 -5.08
C PRO A 268 0.26 -35.65 -6.43
N ASP A 269 -0.73 -35.61 -7.32
CA ASP A 269 -0.64 -35.20 -8.73
C ASP A 269 0.14 -33.87 -8.89
N ASP A 270 1.12 -33.86 -9.80
CA ASP A 270 2.19 -32.85 -9.96
C ASP A 270 1.70 -31.46 -10.43
N GLY A 271 0.42 -31.13 -10.26
CA GLY A 271 -0.21 -29.94 -10.84
C GLY A 271 0.02 -28.60 -10.12
N GLN A 272 0.72 -28.55 -8.99
CA GLN A 272 0.86 -27.30 -8.19
C GLN A 272 2.28 -26.97 -7.69
N GLY A 273 3.30 -27.73 -8.08
CA GLY A 273 4.69 -27.41 -7.75
C GLY A 273 5.35 -26.58 -8.85
N VAL A 274 5.72 -25.33 -8.56
CA VAL A 274 6.59 -24.55 -9.45
C VAL A 274 7.99 -25.17 -9.39
N GLU A 275 8.32 -26.06 -10.33
CA GLU A 275 9.70 -26.44 -10.59
C GLU A 275 10.42 -25.23 -11.19
N LEU A 276 11.15 -24.51 -10.34
CA LEU A 276 12.08 -23.50 -10.81
C LEU A 276 13.23 -24.22 -11.49
N GLN A 277 13.23 -24.21 -12.82
CA GLN A 277 14.40 -24.58 -13.61
C GLN A 277 15.58 -23.75 -13.09
N ALA A 278 16.68 -24.43 -12.78
CA ALA A 278 17.92 -23.75 -12.45
C ALA A 278 18.39 -23.07 -13.75
N ASP A 279 18.29 -21.75 -13.80
CA ASP A 279 19.00 -20.98 -14.82
C ASP A 279 20.48 -21.33 -14.71
N GLU A 280 21.04 -21.91 -15.76
CA GLU A 280 22.47 -22.04 -15.96
C GLU A 280 23.07 -20.64 -16.13
N ASP A 281 24.25 -20.45 -15.54
CA ASP A 281 24.92 -19.17 -15.24
C ASP A 281 24.99 -18.14 -16.39
#